data_AF-A0A069EZH4-F1
#
_entry.id   AF-A0A069EZH4-F1
#
_cell.length_a   1.000
_cell.length_b   1.000
_cell.length_c   1.000
_cell.angle_alpha   90.00
_cell.angle_beta   90.00
_cell.angle_gamma   90.00
#
_symmetry.space_group_name_H-M   'P 1'
#
loop_
_entity.id
_entity.type
_entity.pdbx_description
1 polymer ?
#
loop_
_entity_poly.entity_id
_entity_poly.type
_entity_poly.pdbx_seq_one_letter_code
_entity_poly.pdbx_strand_id
1 'polypeptide(L)'
;MIELLLIGTTHLNMPNNGDILMPETSDILSPTRQQELDAFVTRCSCFEPTVICLEVAKTDQESLNQRYQKYVTNPLTASEDEREQIGFRLAKLCGLPFVQAVD
;
A
#
# COMPACT_ATOMS: atom_id res chain seq x y z
N MET A 1 10.16 -18.33 14.80
CA MET A 1 9.01 -18.70 13.95
C MET A 1 8.75 -17.50 13.05
N ILE A 2 8.42 -17.70 11.77
CA ILE A 2 8.04 -16.62 10.87
C ILE A 2 6.52 -16.68 10.72
N GLU A 3 5.85 -15.55 10.92
CA GLU A 3 4.40 -15.41 10.72
C GLU A 3 4.15 -14.59 9.46
N LEU A 4 3.10 -14.93 8.73
CA LEU A 4 2.75 -14.30 7.46
C LEU A 4 1.28 -13.93 7.45
N LEU A 5 1.00 -12.65 7.19
CA LEU A 5 -0.33 -12.15 6.85
C LEU A 5 -0.34 -11.81 5.36
N LEU A 6 -1.14 -12.55 4.58
CA LEU A 6 -1.33 -12.27 3.16
C LEU A 6 -2.63 -11.49 2.97
N ILE A 7 -2.54 -10.35 2.28
CA ILE A 7 -3.69 -9.50 1.94
C ILE A 7 -3.77 -9.43 0.42
N GLY A 8 -4.83 -10.00 -0.16
CA GLY A 8 -5.15 -9.84 -1.56
C GLY A 8 -6.11 -8.67 -1.76
N THR A 9 -5.84 -7.83 -2.76
CA THR A 9 -6.69 -6.69 -3.14
C THR A 9 -6.90 -6.66 -4.64
N THR A 10 -7.90 -5.90 -5.09
CA THR A 10 -7.94 -5.41 -6.48
C THR A 10 -7.04 -4.19 -6.61
N HIS A 11 -6.73 -3.77 -7.84
CA HIS A 11 -6.10 -2.47 -8.06
C HIS A 11 -7.07 -1.35 -7.73
N LEU A 12 -6.68 -0.48 -6.81
CA LEU A 12 -7.55 0.63 -6.40
C LEU A 12 -7.54 1.79 -7.40
N ASN A 13 -6.42 1.97 -8.12
CA ASN A 13 -6.24 2.99 -9.15
C ASN A 13 -6.52 2.52 -10.59
N MET A 14 -6.91 1.26 -10.79
CA MET A 14 -7.18 0.65 -12.11
C MET A 14 -6.15 1.05 -13.17
N PRO A 15 -4.87 0.68 -12.99
CA PRO A 15 -3.81 1.09 -13.88
C PRO A 15 -3.97 0.40 -15.23
N ASN A 16 -3.50 1.04 -16.31
CA ASN A 16 -3.40 0.38 -17.60
C ASN A 16 -2.17 -0.56 -17.62
N ASN A 17 -2.30 -1.69 -16.93
CA ASN A 17 -1.25 -2.70 -16.68
C ASN A 17 -1.46 -4.00 -17.50
N GLY A 18 -2.50 -4.06 -18.34
CA GLY A 18 -2.88 -5.25 -19.09
C GLY A 18 -4.06 -6.05 -18.51
N ASP A 19 -4.69 -5.55 -17.43
CA ASP A 19 -5.93 -6.13 -16.91
C ASP A 19 -7.05 -6.12 -17.95
N ILE A 20 -7.66 -7.28 -18.18
CA ILE A 20 -8.75 -7.46 -19.16
C ILE A 20 -10.06 -6.88 -18.62
N LEU A 21 -10.24 -6.87 -17.29
CA LEU A 21 -11.43 -6.35 -16.62
C LEU A 21 -11.05 -5.13 -15.78
N MET A 22 -11.60 -3.98 -16.14
CA MET A 22 -11.43 -2.72 -15.40
C MET A 22 -12.81 -2.25 -14.91
N PRO A 23 -13.33 -2.80 -13.80
CA PRO A 23 -14.61 -2.38 -13.26
C PRO A 23 -14.53 -0.92 -12.77
N GLU A 24 -15.64 -0.20 -12.82
CA GLU A 24 -15.70 1.14 -12.24
C GLU A 24 -15.36 1.08 -10.75
N THR A 25 -14.33 1.83 -10.36
CA THR A 25 -13.98 2.03 -8.95
C THR A 25 -14.65 3.28 -8.43
N SER A 26 -15.12 3.21 -7.19
CA SER A 26 -15.50 4.41 -6.44
C SER A 26 -14.26 5.28 -6.22
N ASP A 27 -14.43 6.60 -6.18
CA ASP A 27 -13.38 7.57 -5.81
C ASP A 27 -12.68 7.14 -4.51
N ILE A 28 -11.46 6.63 -4.64
CA ILE A 28 -10.65 6.12 -3.53
C ILE A 28 -10.18 7.25 -2.63
N LEU A 29 -10.04 8.47 -3.16
CA LEU A 29 -9.63 9.65 -2.40
C LEU A 29 -10.81 10.32 -1.68
N SER A 30 -12.03 9.85 -1.92
CA SER A 30 -13.21 10.36 -1.20
C SER A 30 -13.07 10.20 0.33
N PRO A 31 -13.61 11.12 1.14
CA PRO A 31 -13.48 11.06 2.60
C PRO A 31 -13.93 9.73 3.22
N THR A 32 -15.01 9.14 2.69
CA THR A 32 -15.52 7.84 3.15
C THR A 32 -14.50 6.73 2.91
N ARG A 33 -13.94 6.63 1.70
CA ARG A 33 -12.94 5.60 1.38
C ARG A 33 -11.66 5.77 2.18
N GLN A 34 -11.24 7.01 2.41
CA GLN A 34 -10.09 7.32 3.23
C GLN A 34 -10.28 6.84 4.69
N GLN A 35 -11.47 7.05 5.26
CA GLN A 35 -11.81 6.53 6.60
C GLN A 35 -11.85 5.00 6.64
N GLU A 36 -12.39 4.34 5.62
CA GLU A 36 -12.41 2.88 5.52
C GLU A 36 -11.00 2.29 5.45
N LEU A 37 -10.12 2.90 4.64
CA LEU A 37 -8.72 2.52 4.51
C LEU A 37 -7.94 2.72 5.81
N ASP A 38 -8.14 3.84 6.50
CA ASP A 38 -7.51 4.09 7.80
C ASP A 38 -7.96 3.06 8.84
N ALA A 39 -9.25 2.72 8.87
CA ALA A 39 -9.77 1.68 9.76
C ALA A 39 -9.21 0.29 9.41
N PHE A 40 -9.07 -0.02 8.12
CA PHE A 40 -8.48 -1.28 7.65
C PHE A 40 -7.01 -1.38 8.05
N VAL A 41 -6.19 -0.37 7.71
CA VAL A 41 -4.76 -0.32 8.05
C VAL A 41 -4.54 -0.38 9.56
N THR A 42 -5.38 0.30 10.35
CA THR A 42 -5.31 0.22 11.81
C THR A 42 -5.49 -1.21 12.31
N ARG A 43 -6.48 -1.95 11.77
CA ARG A 43 -6.66 -3.37 12.12
C ARG A 43 -5.49 -4.25 11.70
N CYS A 44 -4.91 -4.01 10.52
CA CYS A 44 -3.72 -4.74 10.07
C CYS A 44 -2.51 -4.49 10.97
N SER A 45 -2.37 -3.30 11.56
CA SER A 45 -1.24 -2.98 12.45
C SER A 45 -1.21 -3.81 13.73
N CYS A 46 -2.34 -4.37 14.16
CA CYS A 46 -2.40 -5.31 15.29
C CYS A 46 -1.63 -6.62 15.06
N PHE A 47 -1.26 -6.93 13.81
CA PHE A 47 -0.36 -8.04 13.49
C PHE A 47 1.11 -7.73 13.84
N GLU A 48 1.45 -6.48 14.15
CA GLU A 48 2.80 -6.02 14.45
C GLU A 48 3.83 -6.38 13.36
N PRO A 49 3.58 -6.01 12.09
CA PRO A 49 4.48 -6.37 10.99
C PRO A 49 5.86 -5.74 11.19
N THR A 50 6.89 -6.57 11.05
CA THR A 50 8.30 -6.14 11.07
C THR A 50 8.83 -5.84 9.66
N VAL A 51 8.14 -6.33 8.63
CA VAL A 51 8.44 -6.10 7.21
C VAL A 51 7.11 -5.98 6.46
N ILE A 52 7.02 -5.04 5.53
CA ILE A 52 5.92 -4.93 4.57
C ILE A 52 6.45 -5.23 3.17
N CYS A 53 5.88 -6.27 2.55
CA CYS A 53 6.21 -6.73 1.21
C CYS A 53 5.10 -6.31 0.24
N LEU A 54 5.48 -5.74 -0.91
CA LEU A 54 4.57 -5.21 -1.91
C LEU A 54 4.84 -5.89 -3.26
N GLU A 55 3.77 -6.18 -3.98
CA GLU A 55 3.80 -6.71 -5.35
C GLU A 55 4.31 -5.63 -6.32
N VAL A 56 5.63 -5.60 -6.43
CA VAL A 56 6.44 -4.67 -7.21
C VAL A 56 7.67 -5.46 -7.65
N ALA A 57 8.07 -5.30 -8.90
CA ALA A 57 9.26 -5.94 -9.43
C ALA A 57 10.48 -5.62 -8.57
N LYS A 58 11.29 -6.62 -8.23
CA LYS A 58 12.52 -6.43 -7.42
C LYS A 58 13.49 -5.41 -8.01
N THR A 59 13.50 -5.24 -9.34
CA THR A 59 14.31 -4.22 -10.03
C THR A 59 13.94 -2.79 -9.64
N ASP A 60 12.72 -2.57 -9.14
CA ASP A 60 12.18 -1.26 -8.77
C ASP A 60 12.29 -0.96 -7.27
N GLN A 61 13.00 -1.79 -6.49
CA GLN A 61 13.13 -1.66 -5.04
C GLN A 61 13.62 -0.26 -4.60
N GLU A 62 14.57 0.33 -5.32
CA GLU A 62 15.11 1.65 -4.98
C GLU A 62 14.06 2.74 -5.21
N SER A 63 13.40 2.75 -6.38
CA SER A 63 12.38 3.74 -6.71
C SER A 63 11.14 3.62 -5.81
N LEU A 64 10.77 2.40 -5.42
CA LEU A 64 9.72 2.12 -4.45
C LEU A 64 10.02 2.77 -3.09
N ASN A 65 11.23 2.58 -2.56
CA ASN A 65 11.61 3.19 -1.28
C ASN A 65 11.75 4.72 -1.38
N GLN A 66 12.21 5.27 -2.51
CA GLN A 66 12.19 6.72 -2.73
C GLN A 66 10.76 7.29 -2.69
N ARG A 67 9.79 6.61 -3.30
CA ARG A 67 8.36 6.97 -3.20
C ARG A 67 7.86 6.86 -1.76
N TYR A 68 8.18 5.77 -1.06
CA TYR A 68 7.80 5.60 0.34
C TYR A 68 8.32 6.72 1.24
N GLN A 69 9.59 7.13 1.11
CA GLN A 69 10.14 8.24 1.89
C GLN A 69 9.44 9.58 1.61
N LYS A 70 9.08 9.85 0.35
CA LYS A 70 8.26 11.02 0.00
C LYS A 70 6.89 10.95 0.68
N TYR A 71 6.25 9.79 0.68
CA TYR A 71 4.99 9.59 1.39
C TYR A 71 5.12 9.79 2.91
N VAL A 72 6.18 9.28 3.54
CA VAL A 72 6.40 9.45 4.99
C VAL A 72 6.50 10.93 5.37
N THR A 73 7.21 11.72 4.55
CA THR A 73 7.36 13.17 4.77
C THR A 73 6.11 13.98 4.43
N ASN A 74 5.35 13.57 3.42
CA ASN A 74 4.09 14.20 3.05
C ASN A 74 3.01 13.17 2.68
N PRO A 75 2.24 12.68 3.67
CA PRO A 75 1.27 11.60 3.44
C PRO A 75 0.12 11.96 2.50
N LEU A 76 -0.12 13.27 2.28
CA LEU A 76 -1.11 13.76 1.33
C LEU A 76 -0.73 13.49 -0.13
N THR A 77 0.48 12.98 -0.39
CA THR A 77 0.90 12.56 -1.74
C THR A 77 0.45 11.15 -2.11
N ALA A 78 -0.22 10.41 -1.22
CA ALA A 78 -0.69 9.07 -1.55
C ALA A 78 -1.64 9.11 -2.75
N SER A 79 -1.23 8.45 -3.82
CA SER A 79 -2.07 8.20 -5.00
C SER A 79 -3.13 7.14 -4.68
N GLU A 80 -4.05 6.90 -5.62
CA GLU A 80 -5.07 5.85 -5.49
C GLU A 80 -4.51 4.42 -5.48
N ASP A 81 -3.20 4.25 -5.70
CA ASP A 81 -2.50 2.96 -5.73
C ASP A 81 -2.62 2.23 -4.37
N GLU A 82 -3.10 0.99 -4.39
CA GLU A 82 -3.29 0.16 -3.20
C GLU A 82 -2.01 -0.05 -2.39
N ARG A 83 -0.86 -0.08 -3.06
CA ARG A 83 0.44 -0.24 -2.41
C ARG A 83 0.77 0.98 -1.56
N GLU A 84 0.27 2.16 -1.94
CA GLU A 84 0.40 3.38 -1.14
C GLU A 84 -0.73 3.50 -0.12
N GLN A 85 -1.98 3.28 -0.53
CA GLN A 85 -3.18 3.41 0.31
C GLN A 85 -3.23 2.38 1.45
N ILE A 86 -2.56 1.23 1.31
CA ILE A 86 -2.51 0.18 2.33
C ILE A 86 -1.06 -0.03 2.78
N GLY A 87 -0.18 -0.38 1.84
CA GLY A 87 1.20 -0.78 2.13
C GLY A 87 2.02 0.31 2.82
N PHE A 88 2.10 1.50 2.19
CA PHE A 88 2.87 2.62 2.76
C PHE A 88 2.24 3.13 4.05
N ARG A 89 0.91 3.22 4.13
CA ARG A 89 0.22 3.63 5.37
C ARG A 89 0.56 2.70 6.52
N LEU A 90 0.47 1.39 6.29
CA LEU A 90 0.75 0.38 7.31
C LEU A 90 2.21 0.40 7.73
N ALA A 91 3.14 0.48 6.76
CA ALA A 91 4.57 0.59 7.05
C ALA A 91 4.88 1.83 7.89
N LYS A 92 4.29 2.97 7.55
CA LYS A 92 4.46 4.22 8.30
C LYS A 92 3.86 4.12 9.71
N LEU A 93 2.64 3.57 9.83
CA LEU A 93 1.96 3.39 11.12
C LEU A 93 2.77 2.49 12.05
N CYS A 94 3.44 1.47 11.51
CA CYS A 94 4.30 0.57 12.27
C CYS A 94 5.75 1.08 12.44
N GLY A 95 6.05 2.30 11.98
CA GLY A 95 7.38 2.91 12.11
C GLY A 95 8.48 2.24 11.30
N LEU A 96 8.13 1.54 10.22
CA LEU A 96 9.10 0.83 9.39
C LEU A 96 9.85 1.80 8.46
N PRO A 97 11.19 1.70 8.36
CA PRO A 97 11.98 2.63 7.57
C PRO A 97 11.93 2.38 6.06
N PHE A 98 11.47 1.21 5.61
CA PHE A 98 11.37 0.84 4.20
C PHE A 98 10.30 -0.23 3.97
N VAL A 99 9.97 -0.44 2.70
CA VAL A 99 9.12 -1.53 2.21
C VAL A 99 9.92 -2.41 1.24
N GLN A 100 9.48 -3.64 1.03
CA GLN A 100 10.18 -4.63 0.19
C GLN A 100 9.38 -4.94 -1.07
N ALA A 101 10.04 -4.87 -2.23
CA ALA A 101 9.52 -5.34 -3.51
C ALA A 101 9.73 -6.86 -3.61
N VAL A 102 8.68 -7.63 -3.94
CA VAL A 102 8.74 -9.10 -3.88
C VAL A 102 8.32 -9.86 -5.13
N ASP A 103 7.94 -9.16 -6.20
CA ASP A 103 7.65 -9.78 -7.51
C ASP A 103 8.97 -10.13 -8.24
#